data_AF-A0A7N9IBV9-F1
#
_entry.id   AF-A0A7N9IBV9-F1
#
_cell.length_a   1.000
_cell.length_b   1.000
_cell.length_c   1.000
_cell.angle_alpha   90.00
_cell.angle_beta   90.00
_cell.angle_gamma   90.00
#
_symmetry.space_group_name_H-M   'P 1'
#
loop_
_entity.id
_entity.type
_entity.pdbx_description
1 polymer ?
#
loop_
_entity_poly.entity_id
_entity_poly.type
_entity_poly.pdbx_seq_one_letter_code
_entity_poly.pdbx_strand_id
1 'polypeptide(L)'
;MAASGLWNPGPRGCCRPSSALAPPPAADHLFRPISAEDEEQQPTEIESLCMNCYCNGMTRLLLTKIPFFREIIVSSFSCEHCGWNNTEIQSAGRVQDQGVRYTLTVRAPEDMNREVVKTDSATTRIPELDFEIPAFSQKGALTTVEGLITRAISGLEQDQPARRANKDATAERIDEFIVKLKELKQVASPFTLIIDDPSGNSFVENPHAPQKDDSLVITHYNRTQHQKEMLGLQEEAPAEKPEEEDLRNEVLQFNTNCPECNAPAQTNMKLVQIPHFKEVIIMATNCENCGHRTNESETCSVEIPELEFELGMAVLGGKFTTLEGLLKDIRELVTKNPFTLGDSSNPCQKERLQEFSQKMDQIIEGNMKAHFIMDDPAGNSYLQNVYAPEDDPEMKVERYKRTFDQNEELGLNDMKTEGYEAGLASQR
;
A
#
# COMPACT_ATOMS: atom_id res chain seq x y z
N MET A 1 15.31 -13.37 79.18
CA MET A 1 14.69 -14.49 78.44
C MET A 1 13.30 -14.06 78.01
N ALA A 2 12.95 -14.36 76.75
CA ALA A 2 11.89 -13.73 75.99
C ALA A 2 10.46 -14.16 76.35
N ALA A 3 9.53 -13.22 76.20
CA ALA A 3 8.09 -13.35 75.91
C ALA A 3 7.58 -11.91 75.70
N SER A 4 6.67 -11.52 74.82
CA SER A 4 5.83 -12.14 73.80
C SER A 4 5.08 -10.97 73.13
N GLY A 5 4.88 -10.98 71.82
CA GLY A 5 4.06 -9.95 71.15
C GLY A 5 3.61 -10.43 69.77
N LEU A 6 2.34 -10.83 69.67
CA LEU A 6 1.68 -11.31 68.46
C LEU A 6 1.56 -10.21 67.39
N TRP A 7 1.82 -10.55 66.13
CA TRP A 7 1.49 -9.74 64.96
C TRP A 7 0.53 -10.53 64.05
N ASN A 8 -0.69 -10.03 63.90
CA ASN A 8 -1.68 -10.53 62.93
C ASN A 8 -1.38 -9.96 61.53
N PRO A 9 -1.35 -10.78 60.46
CA PRO A 9 -1.34 -10.27 59.08
C PRO A 9 -2.77 -10.07 58.57
N GLY A 10 -3.02 -8.92 57.94
CA GLY A 10 -4.31 -8.54 57.34
C GLY A 10 -4.69 -9.36 56.10
N PRO A 11 -5.90 -9.14 55.54
CA PRO A 11 -6.47 -9.99 54.51
C PRO A 11 -5.79 -9.78 53.15
N ARG A 12 -5.65 -10.89 52.42
CA ARG A 12 -5.05 -10.98 51.08
C ARG A 12 -5.90 -10.21 50.07
N GLY A 13 -5.28 -9.28 49.34
CA GLY A 13 -5.89 -8.58 48.22
C GLY A 13 -6.20 -9.55 47.07
N CYS A 14 -7.42 -9.49 46.54
CA CYS A 14 -7.82 -10.18 45.32
C CYS A 14 -7.15 -9.53 44.12
N CYS A 15 -6.22 -10.23 43.47
CA CYS A 15 -5.74 -9.89 42.13
C CYS A 15 -6.91 -10.03 41.14
N ARG A 16 -7.29 -8.92 40.50
CA ARG A 16 -8.17 -8.95 39.31
C ARG A 16 -7.44 -9.65 38.15
N PRO A 17 -8.10 -10.47 37.32
CA PRO A 17 -7.50 -10.98 36.11
C PRO A 17 -7.28 -9.83 35.13
N SER A 18 -6.08 -9.75 34.57
CA SER A 18 -5.77 -8.93 33.40
C SER A 18 -6.68 -9.38 32.26
N SER A 19 -7.49 -8.46 31.74
CA SER A 19 -8.26 -8.69 30.51
C SER A 19 -7.31 -9.08 29.38
N ALA A 20 -7.56 -10.24 28.77
CA ALA A 20 -6.91 -10.64 27.54
C ALA A 20 -7.19 -9.57 26.46
N LEU A 21 -6.14 -9.11 25.79
CA LEU A 21 -6.26 -8.27 24.60
C LEU A 21 -7.04 -9.05 23.54
N ALA A 22 -8.15 -8.47 23.08
CA ALA A 22 -8.94 -8.99 21.98
C ALA A 22 -8.09 -9.01 20.70
N PRO A 23 -8.31 -9.99 19.80
CA PRO A 23 -7.66 -9.98 18.49
C PRO A 23 -8.04 -8.71 17.71
N PRO A 24 -7.15 -8.17 16.86
CA PRO A 24 -7.48 -7.02 16.04
C PRO A 24 -8.69 -7.35 15.15
N PRO A 25 -9.66 -6.43 14.98
CA PRO A 25 -10.82 -6.68 14.14
C PRO A 25 -10.38 -6.86 12.68
N ALA A 26 -11.03 -7.81 12.00
CA ALA A 26 -10.91 -8.00 10.56
C ALA A 26 -11.25 -6.68 9.82
N ALA A 27 -10.58 -6.44 8.69
CA ALA A 27 -10.62 -5.19 7.92
C ALA A 27 -12.02 -4.78 7.43
N ASP A 28 -12.98 -5.69 7.41
CA ASP A 28 -14.37 -5.46 6.96
C ASP A 28 -15.23 -4.57 7.89
N HIS A 29 -14.72 -4.17 9.05
CA HIS A 29 -15.47 -3.37 10.05
C HIS A 29 -14.97 -1.94 10.27
N LEU A 30 -14.05 -1.44 9.44
CA LEU A 30 -13.46 -0.11 9.64
C LEU A 30 -14.39 1.05 9.27
N PHE A 31 -15.29 0.87 8.29
CA PHE A 31 -16.19 1.91 7.82
C PHE A 31 -17.64 1.63 8.23
N ARG A 32 -18.21 2.49 9.07
CA ARG A 32 -19.60 2.37 9.55
C ARG A 32 -20.50 3.46 8.94
N PRO A 33 -21.77 3.16 8.61
CA PRO A 33 -22.69 4.16 8.07
C PRO A 33 -22.95 5.30 9.07
N ILE A 34 -23.11 6.54 8.58
CA ILE A 34 -23.55 7.66 9.44
C ILE A 34 -25.00 7.38 9.86
N SER A 35 -25.20 6.92 11.10
CA SER A 35 -26.52 6.76 11.72
C SER A 35 -26.56 7.49 13.06
N ALA A 36 -27.62 8.28 13.29
CA ALA A 36 -27.83 8.99 14.55
C ALA A 36 -28.08 8.05 15.76
N GLU A 37 -28.27 6.76 15.50
CA GLU A 37 -28.53 5.71 16.50
C GLU A 37 -27.28 4.90 16.87
N ASP A 38 -26.13 5.18 16.24
CA ASP A 38 -24.89 4.40 16.41
C ASP A 38 -23.96 5.07 17.44
N GLU A 39 -24.25 4.87 18.74
CA GLU A 39 -23.48 5.44 19.87
C GLU A 39 -22.02 4.94 19.96
N GLU A 40 -21.61 3.97 19.13
CA GLU A 40 -20.29 3.35 19.15
C GLU A 40 -19.28 3.89 18.12
N GLN A 41 -19.69 4.78 17.20
CA GLN A 41 -18.76 5.31 16.18
C GLN A 41 -17.86 6.41 16.77
N GLN A 42 -16.81 5.99 17.48
CA GLN A 42 -15.82 6.91 18.04
C GLN A 42 -14.82 7.35 16.95
N PRO A 43 -14.60 8.66 16.76
CA PRO A 43 -13.55 9.13 15.86
C PRO A 43 -12.19 8.71 16.42
N THR A 44 -11.30 8.24 15.55
CA THR A 44 -9.91 7.95 15.92
C THR A 44 -9.17 9.27 16.11
N GLU A 45 -8.63 9.50 17.31
CA GLU A 45 -7.91 10.73 17.62
C GLU A 45 -6.41 10.55 17.44
N ILE A 46 -5.77 11.44 16.69
CA ILE A 46 -4.33 11.42 16.40
C ILE A 46 -3.76 12.82 16.68
N GLU A 47 -2.67 12.89 17.44
CA GLU A 47 -1.92 14.13 17.61
C GLU A 47 -1.24 14.52 16.30
N SER A 48 -1.46 15.74 15.83
CA SER A 48 -0.95 16.23 14.55
C SER A 48 -0.38 17.63 14.69
N LEU A 49 0.63 17.96 13.89
CA LEU A 49 1.23 19.29 13.89
C LEU A 49 0.26 20.32 13.28
N CYS A 50 0.02 21.43 13.98
CA CYS A 50 -0.76 22.55 13.46
C CYS A 50 0.04 23.32 12.41
N MET A 51 -0.47 23.46 11.20
CA MET A 51 0.22 24.21 10.14
C MET A 51 0.18 25.73 10.32
N ASN A 52 -0.70 26.23 11.21
CA ASN A 52 -0.83 27.65 11.50
C ASN A 52 0.14 28.13 12.61
N CYS A 53 0.20 27.42 13.74
CA CYS A 53 1.03 27.79 14.88
C CYS A 53 2.20 26.84 15.17
N TYR A 54 2.34 25.75 14.41
CA TYR A 54 3.38 24.74 14.59
C TYR A 54 3.40 24.06 15.97
N CYS A 55 2.35 24.20 16.77
CA CYS A 55 2.12 23.40 17.98
C CYS A 55 1.31 22.15 17.64
N ASN A 56 1.30 21.15 18.52
CA ASN A 56 0.44 19.98 18.32
C ASN A 56 -1.04 20.36 18.53
N GLY A 57 -1.89 19.90 17.62
CA GLY A 57 -3.34 19.87 17.76
C GLY A 57 -3.85 18.44 17.62
N MET A 58 -5.17 18.29 17.59
CA MET A 58 -5.84 17.00 17.53
C MET A 58 -6.53 16.81 16.19
N THR A 59 -6.20 15.74 15.47
CA THR A 59 -6.91 15.29 14.28
C THR A 59 -7.86 14.16 14.65
N ARG A 60 -9.14 14.32 14.35
CA ARG A 60 -10.19 13.31 14.50
C ARG A 60 -10.50 12.69 13.16
N LEU A 61 -10.20 11.41 12.99
CA LEU A 61 -10.54 10.63 11.81
C LEU A 61 -11.86 9.89 12.04
N LEU A 62 -12.86 10.21 11.25
CA LEU A 62 -14.13 9.48 11.19
C LEU A 62 -14.19 8.69 9.88
N LEU A 63 -14.01 7.37 10.00
CA LEU A 63 -14.19 6.43 8.91
C LEU A 63 -15.68 6.12 8.78
N THR A 64 -16.33 6.66 7.75
CA THR A 64 -17.78 6.50 7.60
C THR A 64 -18.21 6.26 6.17
N LYS A 65 -19.42 5.71 6.03
CA LYS A 65 -20.09 5.49 4.76
C LYS A 65 -21.33 6.37 4.70
N ILE A 66 -21.36 7.30 3.75
CA ILE A 66 -22.55 8.11 3.48
C ILE A 66 -23.42 7.34 2.47
N PRO A 67 -24.75 7.26 2.64
CA PRO A 67 -25.64 6.72 1.62
C PRO A 67 -25.37 7.37 0.26
N PHE A 68 -25.33 6.58 -0.82
CA PHE A 68 -24.90 6.99 -2.18
C PHE A 68 -23.40 7.27 -2.37
N PHE A 69 -22.59 7.17 -1.31
CA PHE A 69 -21.14 7.28 -1.34
C PHE A 69 -20.47 5.95 -0.93
N ARG A 70 -19.28 5.69 -1.45
CA ARG A 70 -18.40 4.62 -0.95
C ARG A 70 -17.69 5.09 0.33
N GLU A 71 -16.74 4.32 0.84
CA GLU A 71 -16.01 4.59 2.08
C GLU A 71 -15.29 5.95 2.06
N ILE A 72 -15.54 6.79 3.08
CA ILE A 72 -14.88 8.10 3.26
C ILE A 72 -14.19 8.20 4.62
N ILE A 73 -13.14 9.00 4.66
CA ILE A 73 -12.40 9.39 5.84
C ILE A 73 -12.59 10.89 6.02
N VAL A 74 -13.33 11.28 7.06
CA VAL A 74 -13.42 12.69 7.45
C VAL A 74 -12.34 12.96 8.49
N SER A 75 -11.38 13.80 8.15
CA SER A 75 -10.28 14.21 9.01
C SER A 75 -10.53 15.63 9.53
N SER A 76 -10.95 15.76 10.78
CA SER A 76 -11.18 17.04 11.44
C SER A 76 -10.03 17.38 12.37
N PHE A 77 -9.15 18.28 11.96
CA PHE A 77 -8.12 18.88 12.79
C PHE A 77 -8.67 20.05 13.62
N SER A 78 -8.31 20.12 14.89
CA SER A 78 -8.55 21.26 15.77
C SER A 78 -7.33 21.54 16.64
N CYS A 79 -6.89 22.80 16.67
CA CYS A 79 -5.80 23.25 17.52
C CYS A 79 -6.31 24.13 18.66
N GLU A 80 -6.15 23.67 19.91
CA GLU A 80 -6.56 24.42 21.11
C GLU A 80 -5.72 25.68 21.34
N HIS A 81 -4.48 25.73 20.83
CA HIS A 81 -3.57 26.86 21.04
C HIS A 81 -3.93 28.10 20.22
N CYS A 82 -4.31 27.92 18.95
CA CYS A 82 -4.59 29.04 18.04
C CYS A 82 -6.04 29.09 17.56
N GLY A 83 -6.87 28.10 17.92
CA GLY A 83 -8.26 28.01 17.49
C GLY A 83 -8.44 27.62 16.02
N TRP A 84 -7.36 27.33 15.29
CA TRP A 84 -7.44 26.90 13.90
C TRP A 84 -8.02 25.48 13.82
N ASN A 85 -9.02 25.32 12.96
CA ASN A 85 -9.64 24.04 12.64
C ASN A 85 -9.62 23.82 11.12
N ASN A 86 -9.56 22.56 10.72
CA ASN A 86 -9.53 22.17 9.32
C ASN A 86 -10.20 20.81 9.17
N THR A 87 -11.20 20.72 8.30
CA THR A 87 -11.89 19.47 8.01
C THR A 87 -11.59 19.06 6.58
N GLU A 88 -10.85 17.96 6.43
CA GLU A 88 -10.49 17.37 5.15
C GLU A 88 -11.32 16.09 4.94
N ILE A 89 -11.81 15.87 3.73
CA ILE A 89 -12.39 14.58 3.33
C ILE A 89 -11.38 13.88 2.42
N GLN A 90 -11.05 12.64 2.77
CA GLN A 90 -10.34 11.71 1.90
C GLN A 90 -11.30 10.59 1.52
N SER A 91 -11.37 10.26 0.23
CA SER A 91 -12.11 9.09 -0.21
C SER A 91 -11.22 7.87 -0.01
N ALA A 92 -11.67 6.89 0.79
CA ALA A 92 -10.98 5.60 0.92
C ALA A 92 -11.35 4.66 -0.25
N GLY A 93 -12.49 4.91 -0.89
CA GLY A 93 -12.92 4.17 -2.07
C GLY A 93 -12.02 4.39 -3.30
N ARG A 94 -11.91 3.34 -4.12
CA ARG A 94 -11.32 3.42 -5.48
C ARG A 94 -11.99 4.54 -6.28
N VAL A 95 -11.22 5.17 -7.19
CA VAL A 95 -11.75 6.05 -8.24
C VAL A 95 -12.96 5.37 -8.89
N GLN A 96 -14.04 6.10 -9.15
CA GLN A 96 -15.26 5.54 -9.73
C GLN A 96 -15.01 4.97 -11.14
N ASP A 97 -16.00 4.39 -11.80
CA ASP A 97 -15.84 3.93 -13.19
C ASP A 97 -15.87 5.11 -14.18
N GLN A 98 -16.66 6.15 -13.86
CA GLN A 98 -16.86 7.34 -14.68
C GLN A 98 -16.51 8.61 -13.90
N GLY A 99 -16.08 9.66 -14.62
CA GLY A 99 -16.03 11.01 -14.07
C GLY A 99 -17.42 11.60 -13.96
N VAL A 100 -17.61 12.56 -13.07
CA VAL A 100 -18.89 13.24 -12.84
C VAL A 100 -18.74 14.74 -13.02
N ARG A 101 -19.73 15.35 -13.66
CA ARG A 101 -19.83 16.79 -13.78
C ARG A 101 -21.21 17.25 -13.34
N TYR A 102 -21.22 18.05 -12.30
CA TYR A 102 -22.40 18.73 -11.76
C TYR A 102 -22.49 20.12 -12.38
N THR A 103 -23.65 20.46 -12.92
CA THR A 103 -23.98 21.80 -13.42
C THR A 103 -25.21 22.27 -12.65
N LEU A 104 -24.99 23.12 -11.66
CA LEU A 104 -26.04 23.69 -10.80
C LEU A 104 -26.36 25.11 -11.26
N THR A 105 -27.63 25.37 -11.56
CA THR A 105 -28.12 26.73 -11.77
C THR A 105 -28.66 27.28 -10.46
N VAL A 106 -27.93 28.19 -9.83
CA VAL A 106 -28.32 28.80 -8.55
C VAL A 106 -29.35 29.89 -8.84
N ARG A 107 -30.58 29.73 -8.35
CA ARG A 107 -31.69 30.68 -8.57
C ARG A 107 -32.22 31.27 -7.28
N ALA A 108 -32.20 30.50 -6.20
CA ALA A 108 -32.73 30.87 -4.90
C ALA A 108 -31.60 30.92 -3.86
N PRO A 109 -31.77 31.69 -2.77
CA PRO A 109 -30.86 31.63 -1.64
C PRO A 109 -30.85 30.24 -0.97
N GLU A 110 -31.89 29.42 -1.16
CA GLU A 110 -31.92 28.04 -0.69
C GLU A 110 -30.88 27.16 -1.39
N ASP A 111 -30.59 27.42 -2.67
CA ASP A 111 -29.56 26.68 -3.42
C ASP A 111 -28.15 26.94 -2.86
N MET A 112 -27.95 28.06 -2.16
CA MET A 112 -26.66 28.39 -1.54
C MET A 112 -26.35 27.50 -0.33
N ASN A 113 -27.38 26.93 0.29
CA ASN A 113 -27.27 26.08 1.48
C ASN A 113 -27.00 24.61 1.14
N ARG A 114 -27.04 24.23 -0.14
CA ARG A 114 -26.78 22.85 -0.56
C ARG A 114 -25.40 22.40 -0.12
N GLU A 115 -25.34 21.21 0.46
CA GLU A 115 -24.07 20.58 0.81
C GLU A 115 -23.30 20.16 -0.45
N VAL A 116 -22.00 20.42 -0.42
CA VAL A 116 -21.06 20.14 -1.50
C VAL A 116 -19.86 19.41 -0.92
N VAL A 117 -19.63 18.21 -1.43
CA VAL A 117 -18.38 17.48 -1.26
C VAL A 117 -17.53 17.77 -2.48
N LYS A 118 -16.45 18.52 -2.31
CA LYS A 118 -15.46 18.77 -3.35
C LYS A 118 -14.23 17.92 -3.06
N THR A 119 -13.79 17.11 -4.01
CA THR A 119 -12.50 16.41 -3.95
C THR A 119 -11.36 17.29 -4.43
N ASP A 120 -10.13 16.85 -4.18
CA ASP A 120 -8.92 17.52 -4.64
C ASP A 120 -8.80 17.51 -6.17
N SER A 121 -9.17 16.42 -6.85
CA SER A 121 -9.18 16.33 -8.32
C SER A 121 -10.28 17.15 -9.00
N ALA A 122 -11.22 17.74 -8.25
CA ALA A 122 -12.36 18.46 -8.81
C ALA A 122 -12.01 19.89 -9.21
N THR A 123 -12.42 20.26 -10.41
CA THR A 123 -12.35 21.64 -10.92
C THR A 123 -13.69 22.35 -10.69
N THR A 124 -13.66 23.57 -10.17
CA THR A 124 -14.87 24.37 -9.92
C THR A 124 -14.88 25.59 -10.81
N ARG A 125 -15.98 25.85 -11.52
CA ARG A 125 -16.10 26.98 -12.46
C ARG A 125 -17.40 27.75 -12.26
N ILE A 126 -17.32 29.07 -12.40
CA ILE A 126 -18.46 29.98 -12.53
C ILE A 126 -18.29 30.75 -13.86
N PRO A 127 -18.88 30.26 -14.96
CA PRO A 127 -18.69 30.83 -16.29
C PRO A 127 -19.07 32.30 -16.40
N GLU A 128 -20.07 32.76 -15.67
CA GLU A 128 -20.55 34.15 -15.72
C GLU A 128 -19.52 35.17 -15.20
N LEU A 129 -18.58 34.72 -14.38
CA LEU A 129 -17.50 35.54 -13.84
C LEU A 129 -16.12 35.18 -14.40
N ASP A 130 -16.04 34.24 -15.36
CA ASP A 130 -14.77 33.62 -15.79
C ASP A 130 -13.92 33.15 -14.59
N PHE A 131 -14.58 32.63 -13.56
CA PHE A 131 -13.93 32.15 -12.34
C PHE A 131 -13.65 30.65 -12.44
N GLU A 132 -12.42 30.24 -12.16
CA GLU A 132 -12.02 28.84 -12.11
C GLU A 132 -11.10 28.57 -10.92
N ILE A 133 -11.43 27.51 -10.18
CA ILE A 133 -10.55 26.89 -9.18
C ILE A 133 -10.07 25.57 -9.78
N PRO A 134 -8.80 25.49 -10.22
CA PRO A 134 -8.27 24.29 -10.86
C PRO A 134 -8.17 23.13 -9.87
N ALA A 135 -8.12 21.91 -10.42
CA ALA A 135 -7.85 20.69 -9.67
C ALA A 135 -6.52 20.80 -8.89
N PHE A 136 -6.44 20.13 -7.74
CA PHE A 136 -5.32 20.10 -6.78
C PHE A 136 -4.91 21.45 -6.18
N SER A 137 -5.60 22.55 -6.52
CA SER A 137 -5.38 23.84 -5.86
C SER A 137 -5.89 23.85 -4.42
N GLN A 138 -6.88 23.02 -4.12
CA GLN A 138 -7.53 22.93 -2.81
C GLN A 138 -7.68 21.46 -2.45
N LYS A 139 -7.54 21.15 -1.16
CA LYS A 139 -7.82 19.81 -0.64
C LYS A 139 -9.31 19.52 -0.60
N GLY A 140 -9.64 18.24 -0.52
CA GLY A 140 -11.01 17.77 -0.38
C GLY A 140 -11.71 18.34 0.85
N ALA A 141 -12.91 18.88 0.68
CA ALA A 141 -13.65 19.56 1.74
C ALA A 141 -15.16 19.29 1.64
N LEU A 142 -15.79 19.15 2.81
CA LEU A 142 -17.24 19.27 2.98
C LEU A 142 -17.57 20.73 3.20
N THR A 143 -18.41 21.30 2.35
CA THR A 143 -18.80 22.70 2.45
C THR A 143 -20.19 22.88 1.86
N THR A 144 -20.63 24.13 1.73
CA THR A 144 -21.86 24.47 1.00
C THR A 144 -21.50 25.28 -0.24
N VAL A 145 -22.47 25.49 -1.13
CA VAL A 145 -22.29 26.41 -2.27
C VAL A 145 -21.86 27.81 -1.80
N GLU A 146 -22.47 28.32 -0.72
CA GLU A 146 -22.05 29.58 -0.09
C GLU A 146 -20.63 29.50 0.50
N GLY A 147 -20.31 28.37 1.13
CA GLY A 147 -19.01 28.12 1.73
C GLY A 147 -17.88 28.16 0.71
N LEU A 148 -18.08 27.59 -0.49
CA LEU A 148 -17.13 27.67 -1.60
C LEU A 148 -16.84 29.13 -2.01
N ILE A 149 -17.90 29.92 -2.19
CA ILE A 149 -17.77 31.32 -2.61
C ILE A 149 -17.11 32.15 -1.51
N THR A 150 -17.51 31.94 -0.25
CA THR A 150 -16.94 32.65 0.91
C THR A 150 -15.46 32.32 1.10
N ARG A 151 -15.07 31.05 0.88
CA ARG A 151 -13.67 30.62 0.91
C ARG A 151 -12.86 31.26 -0.22
N ALA A 152 -13.42 31.34 -1.43
CA ALA A 152 -12.79 32.02 -2.56
C ALA A 152 -12.57 33.51 -2.28
N ILE A 153 -13.57 34.19 -1.72
CA ILE A 153 -13.47 35.59 -1.31
C ILE A 153 -12.36 35.77 -0.27
N SER A 154 -12.37 34.96 0.80
CA SER A 154 -11.37 35.04 1.87
C SER A 154 -9.95 34.82 1.34
N GLY A 155 -9.75 33.83 0.46
CA GLY A 155 -8.44 33.57 -0.14
C GLY A 155 -7.93 34.71 -1.03
N LEU A 156 -8.82 35.44 -1.72
CA LEU A 156 -8.45 36.62 -2.50
C LEU A 156 -8.20 37.85 -1.61
N GLU A 157 -8.97 38.01 -0.52
CA GLU A 157 -8.95 39.16 0.38
C GLU A 157 -7.76 39.13 1.37
N GLN A 158 -7.30 37.94 1.77
CA GLN A 158 -6.21 37.77 2.74
C GLN A 158 -4.91 38.49 2.32
N ASP A 159 -4.54 38.42 1.04
CA ASP A 159 -3.31 39.02 0.52
C ASP A 159 -3.49 40.46 0.00
N GLN A 160 -4.72 41.00 0.00
CA GLN A 160 -4.99 42.36 -0.51
C GLN A 160 -4.21 43.46 0.24
N PRO A 161 -4.06 43.44 1.58
CA PRO A 161 -3.29 44.47 2.28
C PRO A 161 -1.84 44.56 1.80
N ALA A 162 -1.20 43.41 1.54
CA ALA A 162 0.16 43.34 1.04
C ALA A 162 0.26 43.85 -0.41
N ARG A 163 -0.69 43.46 -1.27
CA ARG A 163 -0.75 43.91 -2.68
C ARG A 163 -0.97 45.42 -2.81
N ARG A 164 -1.81 46.01 -1.95
CA ARG A 164 -2.02 47.46 -1.90
C ARG A 164 -0.77 48.21 -1.42
N ALA A 165 -0.03 47.66 -0.46
CA ALA A 165 1.22 48.26 0.02
C ALA A 165 2.29 48.34 -1.09
N ASN A 166 2.35 47.33 -1.97
CA ASN A 166 3.26 47.28 -3.11
C ASN A 166 2.81 48.11 -4.32
N LYS A 167 1.62 48.73 -4.27
CA LYS A 167 0.99 49.48 -5.38
C LYS A 167 0.84 48.64 -6.66
N ASP A 168 0.46 47.38 -6.52
CA ASP A 168 0.17 46.54 -7.67
C ASP A 168 -1.14 46.99 -8.35
N ALA A 169 -1.09 47.28 -9.65
CA ALA A 169 -2.28 47.59 -10.44
C ALA A 169 -3.29 46.42 -10.50
N THR A 170 -2.87 45.21 -10.12
CA THR A 170 -3.73 44.04 -9.99
C THR A 170 -4.62 44.10 -8.74
N ALA A 171 -4.25 44.85 -7.70
CA ALA A 171 -5.03 44.94 -6.46
C ALA A 171 -6.43 45.53 -6.70
N GLU A 172 -6.54 46.55 -7.55
CA GLU A 172 -7.82 47.18 -7.90
C GLU A 172 -8.72 46.20 -8.68
N ARG A 173 -8.16 45.47 -9.64
CA ARG A 173 -8.90 44.45 -10.41
C ARG A 173 -9.42 43.32 -9.53
N ILE A 174 -8.64 42.94 -8.52
CA ILE A 174 -9.03 41.90 -7.55
C ILE A 174 -10.12 42.43 -6.62
N ASP A 175 -10.05 43.69 -6.20
CA ASP A 175 -11.11 44.33 -5.41
C ASP A 175 -12.44 44.37 -6.20
N GLU A 176 -12.42 44.77 -7.47
CA GLU A 176 -13.59 44.71 -8.35
C GLU A 176 -14.15 43.30 -8.48
N PHE A 177 -13.27 42.30 -8.58
CA PHE A 177 -13.67 40.89 -8.68
C PHE A 177 -14.28 40.36 -7.37
N ILE A 178 -13.72 40.74 -6.22
CA ILE A 178 -14.26 40.40 -4.91
C ILE A 178 -15.67 40.99 -4.74
N VAL A 179 -15.93 42.20 -5.24
CA VAL A 179 -17.28 42.79 -5.25
C VAL A 179 -18.24 41.93 -6.06
N LYS A 180 -17.87 41.49 -7.26
CA LYS A 180 -18.70 40.58 -8.08
C LYS A 180 -19.00 39.26 -7.38
N LEU A 181 -18.01 38.66 -6.70
CA LEU A 181 -18.23 37.44 -5.90
C LEU A 181 -19.16 37.68 -4.70
N LYS A 182 -19.05 38.84 -4.03
CA LYS A 182 -19.94 39.24 -2.93
C LYS A 182 -21.37 39.49 -3.43
N GLU A 183 -21.55 39.98 -4.66
CA GLU A 183 -22.86 40.15 -5.30
C GLU A 183 -23.55 38.81 -5.59
N LEU A 184 -22.80 37.75 -5.95
CA LEU A 184 -23.37 36.42 -6.14
C LEU A 184 -24.08 35.88 -4.89
N LYS A 185 -23.59 36.25 -3.70
CA LYS A 185 -24.23 35.85 -2.43
C LYS A 185 -25.64 36.42 -2.26
N GLN A 186 -25.93 37.55 -2.88
CA GLN A 186 -27.26 38.16 -2.84
C GLN A 186 -28.24 37.50 -3.82
N VAL A 187 -27.75 36.64 -4.72
CA VAL A 187 -28.55 35.91 -5.72
C VAL A 187 -29.47 36.86 -6.51
N ALA A 188 -28.98 38.06 -6.84
CA ALA A 188 -29.76 39.04 -7.61
C ALA A 188 -29.97 38.60 -9.07
N SER A 189 -29.01 37.85 -9.62
CA SER A 189 -29.08 37.20 -10.92
C SER A 189 -28.71 35.72 -10.77
N PRO A 190 -29.38 34.80 -11.49
CA PRO A 190 -29.00 33.40 -11.48
C PRO A 190 -27.61 33.22 -12.10
N PHE A 191 -26.83 32.30 -11.55
CA PHE A 191 -25.50 31.94 -12.05
C PHE A 191 -25.30 30.44 -12.04
N THR A 192 -24.29 29.97 -12.77
CA THR A 192 -24.03 28.54 -12.94
C THR A 192 -22.79 28.14 -12.16
N LEU A 193 -22.93 27.17 -11.26
CA LEU A 193 -21.80 26.51 -10.60
C LEU A 193 -21.55 25.18 -11.29
N ILE A 194 -20.33 24.99 -11.80
CA ILE A 194 -19.90 23.75 -12.43
C ILE A 194 -18.84 23.12 -11.55
N ILE A 195 -19.05 21.86 -11.15
CA ILE A 195 -18.06 21.05 -10.46
C ILE A 195 -17.78 19.84 -11.35
N ASP A 196 -16.58 19.78 -11.90
CA ASP A 196 -16.13 18.73 -12.80
C ASP A 196 -15.05 17.90 -12.09
N ASP A 197 -15.38 16.65 -11.75
CA ASP A 197 -14.51 15.75 -11.02
C ASP A 197 -14.25 14.45 -11.80
N PRO A 198 -13.04 14.29 -12.35
CA PRO A 198 -12.64 13.07 -13.03
C PRO A 198 -12.65 11.82 -12.14
N SER A 199 -12.51 11.97 -10.82
CA SER A 199 -12.51 10.85 -9.88
C SER A 199 -13.91 10.26 -9.66
N GLY A 200 -14.96 11.04 -9.93
CA GLY A 200 -16.35 10.65 -9.68
C GLY A 200 -16.81 10.77 -8.22
N ASN A 201 -15.97 11.30 -7.33
CA ASN A 201 -16.23 11.33 -5.89
C ASN A 201 -16.78 12.69 -5.40
N SER A 202 -16.83 13.72 -6.21
CA SER A 202 -17.50 14.95 -5.80
C SER A 202 -19.02 14.75 -5.73
N PHE A 203 -19.69 15.52 -4.88
CA PHE A 203 -21.13 15.45 -4.68
C PHE A 203 -21.74 16.82 -4.43
N VAL A 204 -22.95 17.02 -4.94
CA VAL A 204 -23.78 18.20 -4.68
C VAL A 204 -25.14 17.71 -4.23
N GLU A 205 -25.61 18.21 -3.09
CA GLU A 205 -26.88 17.83 -2.51
C GLU A 205 -28.07 18.21 -3.40
N ASN A 206 -29.02 17.28 -3.47
CA ASN A 206 -30.36 17.53 -3.98
C ASN A 206 -31.33 17.72 -2.81
N PRO A 207 -31.76 18.96 -2.51
CA PRO A 207 -32.67 19.24 -1.40
C PRO A 207 -34.09 18.68 -1.62
N HIS A 208 -34.45 18.34 -2.86
CA HIS A 208 -35.76 17.78 -3.22
C HIS A 208 -35.76 16.26 -3.26
N ALA A 209 -34.66 15.59 -2.89
CA ALA A 209 -34.57 14.13 -2.92
C ALA A 209 -35.74 13.48 -2.14
N PRO A 210 -36.38 12.41 -2.67
CA PRO A 210 -36.03 11.64 -3.87
C PRO A 210 -36.58 12.20 -5.19
N GLN A 211 -37.23 13.36 -5.19
CA GLN A 211 -37.70 14.01 -6.42
C GLN A 211 -36.50 14.52 -7.24
N LYS A 212 -36.68 14.58 -8.56
CA LYS A 212 -35.66 15.12 -9.45
C LYS A 212 -35.54 16.62 -9.22
N ASP A 213 -34.31 17.11 -9.27
CA ASP A 213 -34.01 18.53 -9.20
C ASP A 213 -33.78 19.07 -10.61
N ASP A 214 -34.64 19.99 -11.04
CA ASP A 214 -34.54 20.61 -12.36
C ASP A 214 -33.39 21.63 -12.44
N SER A 215 -32.88 22.11 -11.31
CA SER A 215 -31.78 23.08 -11.25
C SER A 215 -30.39 22.43 -11.28
N LEU A 216 -30.30 21.12 -11.00
CA LEU A 216 -29.04 20.37 -10.94
C LEU A 216 -28.96 19.32 -12.05
N VAL A 217 -28.07 19.55 -13.01
CA VAL A 217 -27.79 18.59 -14.08
C VAL A 217 -26.53 17.80 -13.75
N ILE A 218 -26.66 16.48 -13.62
CA ILE A 218 -25.56 15.55 -13.37
C ILE A 218 -25.23 14.85 -14.67
N THR A 219 -23.98 14.95 -15.12
CA THR A 219 -23.47 14.29 -16.32
C THR A 219 -22.31 13.37 -15.96
N HIS A 220 -22.38 12.13 -16.41
CA HIS A 220 -21.30 11.16 -16.25
C HIS A 220 -20.55 11.04 -17.58
N TYR A 221 -19.22 10.94 -17.51
CA TYR A 221 -18.38 10.85 -18.70
C TYR A 221 -17.25 9.84 -18.51
N ASN A 222 -16.81 9.24 -19.61
CA ASN A 222 -15.62 8.39 -19.63
C ASN A 222 -14.37 9.28 -19.63
N ARG A 223 -13.41 8.97 -18.76
CA ARG A 223 -12.19 9.76 -18.60
C ARG A 223 -11.35 9.76 -19.86
N THR A 224 -10.78 10.91 -20.15
CA THR A 224 -9.69 11.04 -21.13
C THR A 224 -8.40 10.43 -20.59
N GLN A 225 -7.44 10.13 -21.46
CA GLN A 225 -6.14 9.58 -21.05
C GLN A 225 -5.41 10.49 -20.05
N HIS A 226 -5.41 11.80 -20.32
CA HIS A 226 -4.81 12.79 -19.41
C HIS A 226 -5.45 12.78 -18.02
N GLN A 227 -6.78 12.61 -17.94
CA GLN A 227 -7.49 12.51 -16.67
C GLN A 227 -7.18 11.20 -15.93
N LYS A 228 -6.95 10.09 -16.64
CA LYS A 228 -6.53 8.82 -16.02
C LYS A 228 -5.14 8.96 -15.39
N GLU A 229 -4.19 9.50 -16.15
CA GLU A 229 -2.81 9.77 -15.69
C GLU A 229 -2.81 10.69 -14.46
N MET A 230 -3.60 11.76 -14.50
CA MET A 230 -3.75 12.71 -13.41
C MET A 230 -4.25 12.06 -12.11
N LEU A 231 -5.08 11.02 -12.21
CA LEU A 231 -5.59 10.23 -11.09
C LEU A 231 -4.68 9.04 -10.73
N GLY A 232 -3.55 8.87 -11.42
CA GLY A 232 -2.67 7.71 -11.24
C GLY A 232 -3.27 6.39 -11.71
N LEU A 233 -4.32 6.42 -12.53
CA LEU A 233 -4.91 5.22 -13.13
C LEU A 233 -4.05 4.80 -14.31
N GLN A 234 -3.31 3.70 -14.15
CA GLN A 234 -2.67 3.01 -15.27
C GLN A 234 -3.76 2.32 -16.12
N GLU A 235 -3.54 2.20 -17.43
CA GLU A 235 -4.40 1.36 -18.26
C GLU A 235 -4.24 -0.09 -17.81
N GLU A 236 -5.22 -0.59 -17.05
CA GLU A 236 -5.39 -2.02 -16.90
C GLU A 236 -5.61 -2.60 -18.30
N ALA A 237 -4.68 -3.45 -18.73
CA ALA A 237 -4.90 -4.34 -19.87
C ALA A 237 -6.26 -5.05 -19.71
N PRO A 238 -6.96 -5.36 -20.81
CA PRO A 238 -8.37 -5.76 -20.74
C PRO A 238 -8.58 -6.91 -19.76
N ALA A 239 -9.46 -6.67 -18.79
CA ALA A 239 -9.72 -7.51 -17.64
C ALA A 239 -9.98 -8.98 -17.99
N GLU A 240 -9.12 -9.87 -17.49
CA GLU A 240 -9.53 -11.22 -17.14
C GLU A 240 -10.19 -11.19 -15.74
N LYS A 241 -11.25 -11.98 -15.60
CA LYS A 241 -12.27 -12.00 -14.53
C LYS A 241 -11.75 -11.78 -13.09
N PRO A 242 -12.44 -10.98 -12.24
CA PRO A 242 -12.00 -10.72 -10.89
C PRO A 242 -12.68 -11.64 -9.87
N GLU A 243 -12.09 -12.79 -9.53
CA GLU A 243 -12.48 -13.57 -8.32
C GLU A 243 -11.32 -14.32 -7.62
N GLU A 244 -10.04 -14.11 -7.96
CA GLU A 244 -8.95 -14.94 -7.42
C GLU A 244 -7.90 -14.22 -6.55
N GLU A 245 -8.02 -12.91 -6.31
CA GLU A 245 -6.90 -12.17 -5.69
C GLU A 245 -6.62 -12.51 -4.22
N ASP A 246 -7.59 -13.04 -3.46
CA ASP A 246 -7.43 -13.18 -2.01
C ASP A 246 -6.66 -14.44 -1.57
N LEU A 247 -6.52 -15.46 -2.43
CA LEU A 247 -5.74 -16.67 -2.12
C LEU A 247 -4.24 -16.53 -2.46
N ARG A 248 -3.83 -15.42 -3.08
CA ARG A 248 -2.51 -15.29 -3.72
C ARG A 248 -1.38 -14.91 -2.75
N ASN A 249 -1.72 -14.45 -1.54
CA ASN A 249 -0.75 -14.03 -0.52
C ASN A 249 -0.77 -14.88 0.75
N GLU A 250 -1.69 -15.82 0.89
CA GLU A 250 -1.77 -16.69 2.07
C GLU A 250 -0.84 -17.90 1.96
N VAL A 251 -0.17 -18.22 3.06
CA VAL A 251 0.59 -19.48 3.17
C VAL A 251 -0.42 -20.58 3.46
N LEU A 252 -0.65 -21.44 2.47
CA LEU A 252 -1.54 -22.60 2.61
C LEU A 252 -0.80 -23.70 3.37
N GLN A 253 -1.33 -24.06 4.54
CA GLN A 253 -0.77 -25.13 5.35
C GLN A 253 -1.64 -26.39 5.22
N PHE A 254 -1.03 -27.50 4.81
CA PHE A 254 -1.71 -28.80 4.75
C PHE A 254 -0.92 -29.87 5.49
N ASN A 255 -1.65 -30.80 6.08
CA ASN A 255 -1.05 -31.98 6.70
C ASN A 255 -0.73 -33.00 5.61
N THR A 256 0.54 -33.38 5.51
CA THR A 256 1.02 -34.45 4.61
C THR A 256 1.84 -35.45 5.43
N ASN A 257 2.22 -36.56 4.81
CA ASN A 257 3.15 -37.49 5.46
C ASN A 257 4.59 -37.09 5.13
N CYS A 258 5.48 -37.16 6.12
CA CYS A 258 6.90 -36.95 5.91
C CYS A 258 7.44 -37.99 4.91
N PRO A 259 8.16 -37.58 3.85
CA PRO A 259 8.68 -38.51 2.85
C PRO A 259 9.73 -39.48 3.41
N GLU A 260 10.37 -39.14 4.53
CA GLU A 260 11.43 -39.94 5.14
C GLU A 260 10.91 -40.93 6.19
N CYS A 261 10.04 -40.48 7.12
CA CYS A 261 9.58 -41.32 8.24
C CYS A 261 8.09 -41.68 8.18
N ASN A 262 7.36 -41.16 7.18
CA ASN A 262 5.93 -41.36 6.98
C ASN A 262 5.04 -40.93 8.17
N ALA A 263 5.59 -40.17 9.12
CA ALA A 263 4.85 -39.55 10.21
C ALA A 263 4.03 -38.35 9.69
N PRO A 264 2.91 -38.00 10.32
CA PRO A 264 2.17 -36.80 9.96
C PRO A 264 3.05 -35.56 10.16
N ALA A 265 3.21 -34.75 9.11
CA ALA A 265 3.99 -33.54 9.08
C ALA A 265 3.18 -32.39 8.46
N GLN A 266 3.57 -31.15 8.76
CA GLN A 266 2.95 -29.98 8.17
C GLN A 266 3.82 -29.45 7.03
N THR A 267 3.20 -29.26 5.87
CA THR A 267 3.83 -28.62 4.73
C THR A 267 3.16 -27.28 4.48
N ASN A 268 4.00 -26.26 4.41
CA ASN A 268 3.59 -24.91 4.06
C ASN A 268 3.82 -24.74 2.56
N MET A 269 2.77 -24.37 1.84
CA MET A 269 2.81 -24.03 0.43
C MET A 269 2.52 -22.56 0.26
N LYS A 270 3.37 -21.89 -0.51
CA LYS A 270 3.13 -20.52 -0.96
C LYS A 270 3.16 -20.49 -2.47
N LEU A 271 2.05 -20.08 -3.07
CA LEU A 271 2.02 -19.74 -4.48
C LEU A 271 2.69 -18.37 -4.64
N VAL A 272 3.74 -18.29 -5.45
CA VAL A 272 4.46 -17.04 -5.72
C VAL A 272 4.38 -16.74 -7.21
N GLN A 273 3.52 -15.78 -7.55
CA GLN A 273 3.52 -15.16 -8.88
C GLN A 273 4.52 -14.00 -8.86
N ILE A 274 5.68 -14.22 -9.46
CA ILE A 274 6.70 -13.18 -9.62
C ILE A 274 6.42 -12.47 -10.97
N PRO A 275 6.16 -11.15 -10.98
CA PRO A 275 6.01 -10.40 -12.22
C PRO A 275 7.20 -10.66 -13.15
N HIS A 276 6.92 -10.99 -14.41
CA HIS A 276 7.91 -11.36 -15.43
C HIS A 276 8.64 -12.71 -15.24
N PHE A 277 8.17 -13.59 -14.36
CA PHE A 277 8.64 -14.98 -14.23
C PHE A 277 7.47 -15.99 -14.22
N LYS A 278 7.78 -17.29 -14.35
CA LYS A 278 6.78 -18.37 -14.29
C LYS A 278 6.21 -18.50 -12.87
N GLU A 279 5.00 -19.03 -12.76
CA GLU A 279 4.42 -19.36 -11.46
C GLU A 279 5.26 -20.42 -10.76
N VAL A 280 5.65 -20.15 -9.51
CA VAL A 280 6.42 -21.10 -8.69
C VAL A 280 5.64 -21.39 -7.41
N ILE A 281 5.59 -22.67 -7.05
CA ILE A 281 5.04 -23.13 -5.79
C ILE A 281 6.23 -23.41 -4.87
N ILE A 282 6.31 -22.71 -3.75
CA ILE A 282 7.32 -23.00 -2.72
C ILE A 282 6.67 -23.89 -1.68
N MET A 283 7.12 -25.14 -1.61
CA MET A 283 6.74 -26.07 -0.54
C MET A 283 7.89 -26.23 0.45
N ALA A 284 7.57 -26.06 1.73
CA ALA A 284 8.50 -26.26 2.83
C ALA A 284 7.87 -27.24 3.82
N THR A 285 8.49 -28.41 3.96
CA THR A 285 8.05 -29.46 4.89
C THR A 285 8.94 -29.46 6.11
N ASN A 286 8.36 -29.45 7.31
CA ASN A 286 9.10 -29.59 8.56
C ASN A 286 8.48 -30.72 9.39
N CYS A 287 9.23 -31.79 9.62
CA CYS A 287 8.79 -32.93 10.40
C CYS A 287 9.31 -32.87 11.83
N GLU A 288 8.42 -32.74 12.81
CA GLU A 288 8.79 -32.72 14.23
C GLU A 288 9.26 -34.08 14.76
N ASN A 289 8.89 -35.18 14.09
CA ASN A 289 9.11 -36.53 14.59
C ASN A 289 10.50 -37.10 14.22
N CYS A 290 11.03 -36.76 13.04
CA CYS A 290 12.38 -37.17 12.60
C CYS A 290 13.34 -35.99 12.36
N GLY A 291 12.86 -34.74 12.42
CA GLY A 291 13.67 -33.55 12.16
C GLY A 291 13.93 -33.26 10.68
N HIS A 292 13.28 -33.99 9.78
CA HIS A 292 13.43 -33.81 8.32
C HIS A 292 12.86 -32.45 7.88
N ARG A 293 13.68 -31.67 7.18
CA ARG A 293 13.33 -30.36 6.63
C ARG A 293 13.70 -30.32 5.16
N THR A 294 12.75 -29.94 4.29
CA THR A 294 12.96 -29.88 2.82
C THR A 294 12.39 -28.58 2.27
N ASN A 295 13.08 -27.97 1.31
CA ASN A 295 12.58 -26.86 0.49
C ASN A 295 12.73 -27.20 -1.00
N GLU A 296 11.73 -26.92 -1.83
CA GLU A 296 11.70 -27.42 -3.23
C GLU A 296 12.53 -26.61 -4.28
N SER A 297 13.30 -25.59 -3.88
CA SER A 297 14.18 -24.82 -4.80
C SER A 297 15.67 -24.90 -4.45
N GLU A 298 16.13 -26.12 -4.18
CA GLU A 298 17.50 -26.41 -3.74
C GLU A 298 18.51 -26.61 -4.89
N THR A 299 18.15 -26.44 -6.16
CA THR A 299 18.99 -26.85 -7.32
C THR A 299 19.92 -25.77 -7.86
N CYS A 300 19.90 -24.56 -7.30
CA CYS A 300 20.76 -23.45 -7.74
C CYS A 300 22.15 -23.53 -7.11
N SER A 301 23.20 -23.46 -7.92
CA SER A 301 24.54 -23.08 -7.47
C SER A 301 24.75 -21.57 -7.61
N VAL A 302 25.59 -21.02 -6.74
CA VAL A 302 25.92 -19.59 -6.73
C VAL A 302 27.43 -19.44 -6.80
N GLU A 303 27.92 -18.67 -7.76
CA GLU A 303 29.35 -18.44 -7.97
C GLU A 303 29.67 -16.93 -7.97
N ILE A 304 30.77 -16.57 -7.32
CA ILE A 304 31.38 -15.23 -7.36
C ILE A 304 32.85 -15.40 -7.78
N PRO A 305 33.16 -15.28 -9.09
CA PRO A 305 34.48 -15.57 -9.64
C PRO A 305 35.62 -14.73 -9.04
N GLU A 306 35.37 -13.45 -8.75
CA GLU A 306 36.38 -12.55 -8.16
C GLU A 306 36.79 -12.92 -6.73
N LEU A 307 35.97 -13.72 -6.06
CA LEU A 307 36.24 -14.24 -4.72
C LEU A 307 36.71 -15.70 -4.75
N GLU A 308 36.78 -16.32 -5.93
CA GLU A 308 36.99 -17.78 -6.08
C GLU A 308 36.02 -18.57 -5.20
N PHE A 309 34.78 -18.10 -5.13
CA PHE A 309 33.76 -18.64 -4.23
C PHE A 309 32.65 -19.33 -5.02
N GLU A 310 32.44 -20.60 -4.72
CA GLU A 310 31.34 -21.39 -5.24
C GLU A 310 30.55 -21.97 -4.07
N LEU A 311 29.24 -21.82 -4.14
CA LEU A 311 28.31 -22.42 -3.22
C LEU A 311 27.54 -23.54 -3.94
N GLY A 312 27.71 -24.76 -3.42
CA GLY A 312 27.02 -25.92 -3.93
C GLY A 312 25.50 -25.83 -3.80
N MET A 313 24.81 -26.63 -4.61
CA MET A 313 23.36 -26.82 -4.53
C MET A 313 22.92 -27.23 -3.11
N ALA A 314 21.67 -26.88 -2.77
CA ALA A 314 20.99 -27.14 -1.50
C ALA A 314 21.52 -26.41 -0.25
N VAL A 315 22.61 -25.63 -0.32
CA VAL A 315 23.22 -25.05 0.88
C VAL A 315 22.41 -23.89 1.49
N LEU A 316 21.80 -23.02 0.67
CA LEU A 316 21.01 -21.88 1.16
C LEU A 316 19.50 -22.11 1.13
N GLY A 317 19.06 -23.27 0.65
CA GLY A 317 17.65 -23.66 0.58
C GLY A 317 16.78 -22.74 -0.29
N GLY A 318 15.54 -23.15 -0.49
CA GLY A 318 14.56 -22.31 -1.20
C GLY A 318 14.10 -21.12 -0.37
N LYS A 319 14.64 -19.93 -0.63
CA LYS A 319 14.29 -18.69 0.09
C LYS A 319 14.02 -17.55 -0.89
N PHE A 320 12.92 -16.85 -0.70
CA PHE A 320 12.68 -15.57 -1.35
C PHE A 320 13.46 -14.49 -0.59
N THR A 321 14.49 -13.92 -1.22
CA THR A 321 15.41 -12.96 -0.60
C THR A 321 15.88 -11.91 -1.62
N THR A 322 16.51 -10.85 -1.13
CA THR A 322 17.24 -9.90 -1.97
C THR A 322 18.67 -10.36 -2.19
N LEU A 323 19.34 -9.84 -3.23
CA LEU A 323 20.77 -10.10 -3.48
C LEU A 323 21.62 -9.77 -2.24
N GLU A 324 21.35 -8.62 -1.60
CA GLU A 324 22.03 -8.22 -0.36
C GLU A 324 21.77 -9.22 0.78
N GLY A 325 20.53 -9.67 0.95
CA GLY A 325 20.18 -10.67 1.96
C GLY A 325 20.92 -11.98 1.74
N LEU A 326 21.02 -12.43 0.49
CA LEU A 326 21.75 -13.65 0.13
C LEU A 326 23.25 -13.52 0.40
N LEU A 327 23.88 -12.39 0.05
CA LEU A 327 25.30 -12.14 0.32
C LEU A 327 25.61 -12.09 1.82
N LYS A 328 24.70 -11.52 2.63
CA LYS A 328 24.81 -11.54 4.10
C LYS A 328 24.70 -12.96 4.65
N ASP A 329 23.75 -13.74 4.15
CA ASP A 329 23.59 -15.16 4.55
C ASP A 329 24.86 -15.97 4.18
N ILE A 330 25.44 -15.76 2.99
CA ILE A 330 26.71 -16.38 2.56
C ILE A 330 27.86 -16.00 3.51
N ARG A 331 28.01 -14.70 3.78
CA ARG A 331 29.05 -14.20 4.69
C ARG A 331 28.90 -14.82 6.08
N GLU A 332 27.69 -14.86 6.60
CA GLU A 332 27.41 -15.43 7.92
C GLU A 332 27.73 -16.93 7.96
N LEU A 333 27.32 -17.68 6.94
CA LEU A 333 27.60 -19.11 6.82
C LEU A 333 29.11 -19.40 6.84
N VAL A 334 29.87 -18.67 6.01
CA VAL A 334 31.32 -18.85 5.86
C VAL A 334 32.08 -18.39 7.11
N THR A 335 31.61 -17.31 7.77
CA THR A 335 32.25 -16.78 8.99
C THR A 335 31.96 -17.63 10.23
N LYS A 336 30.73 -18.15 10.35
CA LYS A 336 30.33 -18.99 11.50
C LYS A 336 30.85 -20.42 11.43
N ASN A 337 31.15 -20.91 10.23
CA ASN A 337 31.60 -22.29 10.01
C ASN A 337 33.02 -22.36 9.41
N PRO A 338 34.07 -21.93 10.13
CA PRO A 338 35.45 -22.16 9.71
C PRO A 338 35.81 -23.64 9.93
N PHE A 339 35.32 -24.53 9.07
CA PHE A 339 35.65 -25.95 9.15
C PHE A 339 37.03 -26.23 8.56
N THR A 340 37.90 -26.82 9.38
CA THR A 340 39.14 -27.47 8.95
C THR A 340 38.85 -28.93 8.63
N LEU A 341 38.47 -29.24 7.39
CA LEU A 341 38.56 -30.61 6.86
C LEU A 341 39.94 -30.77 6.21
N GLY A 342 40.92 -31.28 6.97
CA GLY A 342 42.28 -31.53 6.50
C GLY A 342 43.35 -31.19 7.54
N ASP A 343 44.29 -32.10 7.73
CA ASP A 343 45.20 -32.27 8.86
C ASP A 343 46.42 -31.33 8.85
N SER A 344 46.22 -30.02 8.91
CA SER A 344 47.23 -29.07 9.41
C SER A 344 46.59 -27.69 9.58
N SER A 345 46.29 -27.32 10.83
CA SER A 345 45.76 -26.00 11.20
C SER A 345 46.81 -24.91 10.95
N ASN A 346 46.88 -24.45 9.71
CA ASN A 346 47.76 -23.35 9.31
C ASN A 346 47.12 -21.98 9.66
N PRO A 347 47.87 -21.05 10.27
CA PRO A 347 47.41 -19.66 10.50
C PRO A 347 47.05 -18.92 9.20
N CYS A 348 47.57 -19.37 8.06
CA CYS A 348 47.32 -18.83 6.72
C CYS A 348 45.85 -18.91 6.25
N GLN A 349 45.06 -19.87 6.75
CA GLN A 349 43.64 -19.99 6.34
C GLN A 349 42.74 -18.94 6.99
N LYS A 350 43.07 -18.47 8.20
CA LYS A 350 42.33 -17.36 8.84
C LYS A 350 42.52 -16.05 8.10
N GLU A 351 43.71 -15.81 7.58
CA GLU A 351 44.02 -14.64 6.76
C GLU A 351 43.20 -14.65 5.47
N ARG A 352 43.14 -15.80 4.78
CA ARG A 352 42.29 -15.96 3.57
C ARG A 352 40.80 -15.76 3.85
N LEU A 353 40.30 -16.28 4.98
CA LEU A 353 38.91 -16.09 5.40
C LEU A 353 38.61 -14.63 5.74
N GLN A 354 39.56 -13.94 6.38
CA GLN A 354 39.46 -12.51 6.67
C GLN A 354 39.49 -11.67 5.40
N GLU A 355 40.36 -11.99 4.45
CA GLU A 355 40.39 -11.34 3.12
C GLU A 355 39.07 -11.55 2.37
N PHE A 356 38.53 -12.78 2.37
CA PHE A 356 37.22 -13.07 1.80
C PHE A 356 36.11 -12.26 2.46
N SER A 357 36.06 -12.24 3.81
CA SER A 357 35.07 -11.45 4.54
C SER A 357 35.16 -9.95 4.21
N GLN A 358 36.38 -9.40 4.10
CA GLN A 358 36.58 -7.99 3.76
C GLN A 358 36.12 -7.68 2.34
N LYS A 359 36.43 -8.53 1.37
CA LYS A 359 35.97 -8.34 -0.01
C LYS A 359 34.45 -8.49 -0.13
N MET A 360 33.86 -9.43 0.59
CA MET A 360 32.40 -9.57 0.69
C MET A 360 31.75 -8.31 1.28
N ASP A 361 32.33 -7.73 2.32
CA ASP A 361 31.85 -6.46 2.89
C ASP A 361 31.95 -5.32 1.87
N GLN A 362 33.03 -5.23 1.10
CA GLN A 362 33.18 -4.23 0.04
C GLN A 362 32.15 -4.39 -1.08
N ILE A 363 31.76 -5.62 -1.42
CA ILE A 363 30.72 -5.89 -2.42
C ILE A 363 29.33 -5.51 -1.86
N ILE A 364 29.03 -5.88 -0.62
CA ILE A 364 27.75 -5.54 0.05
C ILE A 364 27.59 -4.02 0.19
N GLU A 365 28.68 -3.30 0.50
CA GLU A 365 28.69 -1.83 0.58
C GLU A 365 28.68 -1.13 -0.78
N GLY A 366 28.83 -1.87 -1.89
CA GLY A 366 28.88 -1.33 -3.25
C GLY A 366 30.22 -0.66 -3.63
N ASN A 367 31.26 -0.86 -2.83
CA ASN A 367 32.59 -0.31 -3.05
C ASN A 367 33.44 -1.13 -4.04
N MET A 368 33.07 -2.41 -4.24
CA MET A 368 33.72 -3.32 -5.19
C MET A 368 32.70 -3.91 -6.15
N LYS A 369 33.03 -3.93 -7.45
CA LYS A 369 32.24 -4.62 -8.47
C LYS A 369 32.66 -6.10 -8.52
N ALA A 370 31.69 -6.99 -8.63
CA ALA A 370 31.90 -8.43 -8.79
C ALA A 370 30.79 -9.03 -9.67
N HIS A 371 31.08 -10.15 -10.33
CA HIS A 371 30.08 -10.91 -11.05
C HIS A 371 29.39 -11.87 -10.10
N PHE A 372 28.06 -11.94 -10.21
CA PHE A 372 27.24 -12.85 -9.43
C PHE A 372 26.52 -13.79 -10.39
N ILE A 373 26.85 -15.08 -10.32
CA ILE A 373 26.36 -16.09 -11.24
C ILE A 373 25.44 -17.03 -10.47
N MET A 374 24.21 -17.19 -10.97
CA MET A 374 23.27 -18.20 -10.51
C MET A 374 23.10 -19.23 -11.63
N ASP A 375 23.51 -20.47 -11.38
CA ASP A 375 23.29 -21.58 -12.31
C ASP A 375 22.27 -22.55 -11.69
N ASP A 376 21.13 -22.70 -12.34
CA ASP A 376 20.07 -23.59 -11.90
C ASP A 376 19.63 -24.49 -13.06
N PRO A 377 20.03 -25.78 -13.04
CA PRO A 377 19.62 -26.76 -14.04
C PRO A 377 18.10 -26.94 -14.15
N ALA A 378 17.35 -26.71 -13.07
CA ALA A 378 15.88 -26.81 -13.07
C ALA A 378 15.19 -25.52 -13.57
N GLY A 379 15.92 -24.41 -13.63
CA GLY A 379 15.41 -23.11 -14.06
C GLY A 379 14.28 -22.58 -13.18
N ASN A 380 14.32 -22.87 -11.88
CA ASN A 380 13.35 -22.44 -10.87
C ASN A 380 13.82 -21.21 -10.09
N SER A 381 15.06 -20.78 -10.30
CA SER A 381 15.67 -19.61 -9.68
C SER A 381 15.36 -18.33 -10.46
N TYR A 382 15.29 -17.21 -9.74
CA TYR A 382 14.96 -15.91 -10.29
C TYR A 382 15.84 -14.82 -9.72
N LEU A 383 16.32 -13.93 -10.60
CA LEU A 383 16.98 -12.68 -10.25
C LEU A 383 16.21 -11.55 -10.94
N GLN A 384 15.88 -10.50 -10.17
CA GLN A 384 15.03 -9.41 -10.67
C GLN A 384 15.77 -8.52 -11.68
N ASN A 385 15.19 -8.36 -12.88
CA ASN A 385 15.56 -7.29 -13.80
C ASN A 385 14.92 -5.97 -13.34
N VAL A 386 15.73 -4.97 -13.00
CA VAL A 386 15.25 -3.65 -12.57
C VAL A 386 14.79 -2.74 -13.70
N TYR A 387 15.19 -3.03 -14.95
CA TYR A 387 14.83 -2.29 -16.16
C TYR A 387 13.64 -2.90 -16.92
N ALA A 388 13.03 -3.96 -16.38
CA ALA A 388 11.91 -4.65 -17.04
C ALA A 388 10.81 -3.64 -17.47
N PRO A 389 10.29 -3.72 -18.71
CA PRO A 389 10.45 -4.81 -19.69
C PRO A 389 11.69 -4.70 -20.60
N GLU A 390 12.53 -3.69 -20.44
CA GLU A 390 13.77 -3.53 -21.20
C GLU A 390 14.85 -4.50 -20.70
N ASP A 391 15.77 -4.86 -21.60
CA ASP A 391 16.90 -5.73 -21.25
C ASP A 391 17.90 -4.97 -20.35
N ASP A 392 18.31 -5.60 -19.25
CA ASP A 392 19.34 -5.04 -18.37
C ASP A 392 20.72 -5.16 -19.04
N PRO A 393 21.46 -4.05 -19.24
CA PRO A 393 22.78 -4.08 -19.86
C PRO A 393 23.84 -4.83 -19.03
N GLU A 394 23.64 -4.98 -17.71
CA GLU A 394 24.58 -5.60 -16.78
C GLU A 394 24.16 -7.04 -16.38
N MET A 395 23.01 -7.54 -16.85
CA MET A 395 22.54 -8.90 -16.58
C MET A 395 22.38 -9.71 -17.87
N LYS A 396 23.02 -10.88 -17.91
CA LYS A 396 22.91 -11.82 -19.03
C LYS A 396 22.24 -13.12 -18.58
N VAL A 397 21.16 -13.52 -19.25
CA VAL A 397 20.44 -14.77 -18.97
C VAL A 397 20.70 -15.78 -20.09
N GLU A 398 21.31 -16.91 -19.77
CA GLU A 398 21.56 -18.00 -20.70
C GLU A 398 20.68 -19.21 -20.36
N ARG A 399 20.04 -19.82 -21.38
CA ARG A 399 19.25 -21.04 -21.21
C ARG A 399 19.95 -22.19 -21.92
N TYR A 400 20.22 -23.27 -21.20
CA TYR A 400 20.89 -24.45 -21.75
C TYR A 400 20.02 -25.71 -21.56
N LYS A 401 20.33 -26.75 -22.34
CA LYS A 401 19.72 -28.08 -22.16
C LYS A 401 20.56 -28.86 -21.16
N ARG A 402 19.94 -29.31 -20.07
CA ARG A 402 20.56 -30.14 -19.03
C ARG A 402 21.33 -31.32 -19.62
N THR A 403 22.49 -31.60 -19.05
CA THR A 403 23.28 -32.80 -19.35
C THR A 403 22.68 -34.05 -18.71
N PHE A 404 23.17 -35.23 -19.11
CA PHE A 404 22.71 -36.50 -18.55
C PHE A 404 22.98 -36.61 -17.04
N ASP A 405 24.15 -36.16 -16.60
CA ASP A 405 24.57 -36.19 -15.19
C ASP A 405 23.71 -35.25 -14.34
N GLN A 406 23.38 -34.06 -14.84
CA GLN A 406 22.44 -33.14 -14.18
C GLN A 406 21.02 -33.73 -14.07
N ASN A 407 20.58 -34.52 -15.04
CA ASN A 407 19.27 -35.20 -14.93
C ASN A 407 19.31 -36.36 -13.92
N GLU A 408 20.47 -37.01 -13.74
CA GLU A 408 20.67 -38.05 -12.73
C GLU A 408 20.65 -37.45 -11.32
N GLU A 409 21.34 -36.32 -11.10
CA GLU A 409 21.33 -35.58 -9.84
C GLU A 409 19.91 -35.08 -9.47
N LEU A 410 19.11 -34.73 -10.47
CA LEU A 410 17.70 -34.34 -10.29
C LEU A 410 16.73 -35.54 -10.21
N GLY A 411 17.23 -36.78 -10.32
CA GLY A 411 16.40 -38.00 -10.29
C GLY A 411 15.41 -38.13 -11.46
N LEU A 412 15.65 -37.42 -12.57
CA LEU A 412 14.76 -37.35 -13.72
C LEU A 412 14.95 -38.52 -14.69
N ASN A 413 16.11 -39.16 -14.68
CA ASN A 413 16.41 -40.28 -15.58
C ASN A 413 15.56 -41.54 -15.27
N ASP A 414 15.17 -41.72 -14.00
CA ASP A 414 14.36 -42.86 -13.54
C ASP A 414 12.85 -42.59 -13.55
N MET A 415 12.43 -41.38 -13.93
CA MET A 415 11.03 -40.95 -13.89
C MET A 415 10.25 -41.52 -15.08
N LYS A 416 9.31 -42.44 -14.81
CA LYS A 416 8.37 -42.93 -15.83
C LYS A 416 7.35 -41.83 -16.16
N THR A 417 7.39 -41.30 -17.38
CA THR A 417 6.47 -40.25 -17.85
C THR A 417 5.28 -40.79 -18.66
N GLU A 418 5.22 -42.10 -18.92
CA GLU A 418 4.17 -42.74 -19.73
C GLU A 418 3.09 -43.43 -18.86
N GLY A 419 1.81 -43.27 -19.21
CA GLY A 419 0.69 -44.05 -18.62
C GLY A 419 -0.24 -43.31 -17.64
N TYR A 420 -0.03 -42.02 -17.38
CA TYR A 420 -0.82 -41.23 -16.41
C TYR A 420 -2.14 -40.65 -16.96
N GLU A 421 -2.39 -40.70 -18.27
CA GLU A 421 -3.56 -40.06 -18.91
C GLU A 421 -4.88 -40.84 -18.71
N ALA A 422 -4.84 -42.10 -18.32
CA ALA A 422 -6.02 -42.98 -18.37
C ALA A 422 -7.00 -42.86 -17.17
N GLY A 423 -6.69 -42.09 -16.13
CA GLY A 423 -7.46 -42.07 -14.87
C GLY A 423 -8.57 -41.02 -14.75
N LEU A 424 -8.54 -39.94 -15.55
CA LEU A 424 -9.40 -38.76 -15.35
C LEU A 424 -10.71 -38.76 -16.16
N ALA A 425 -10.94 -39.77 -17.01
CA ALA A 425 -12.07 -39.77 -17.95
C ALA A 425 -13.36 -40.44 -17.44
N SER A 426 -13.42 -40.98 -16.22
CA SER A 426 -14.58 -41.75 -15.75
C SER A 426 -15.14 -41.26 -14.42
N GLN A 427 -15.69 -40.05 -14.39
CA GLN A 427 -16.73 -39.61 -13.46
C GLN A 427 -17.32 -38.27 -13.95
N ARG A 428 -18.27 -38.35 -14.88
CA ARG A 428 -19.26 -37.30 -15.14
C ARG A 428 -20.64 -37.91 -15.05
#